data_AF-C1MIK2-F1
#
_entry.id   AF-C1MIK2-F1
#
_cell.length_a   1.000
_cell.length_b   1.000
_cell.length_c   1.000
_cell.angle_alpha   90.00
_cell.angle_beta   90.00
_cell.angle_gamma   90.00
#
_symmetry.space_group_name_H-M   'P 1'
#
loop_
_entity.id
_entity.type
_entity.pdbx_description
1 polymer ?
#
loop_
_entity_poly.entity_id
_entity_poly.type
_entity_poly.pdbx_seq_one_letter_code
_entity_poly.pdbx_strand_id
1 'polypeptide(L)'
;MAAQTSGRVDLAPRRGRARRGASNPAAPRGATPRRRRRVVAPASSSPSDDGTSGSSGSSSSPSTSAPQTFVAVDPAAPHADPAARVWYVPNFLADDARDAVAAACVKLRSKLRVDHSVAVGRLSAAAPVTSAAYAAFASAPALSKLRQLTSCESLALGDYPVEVRLYRVGSSMGWHTDVRLYDPPQYAEGARHRVVSGSEGERTIVKALFVERAGCAKTEAFGEVMEQAPWRR
;
A
#
# COMPACT_ATOMS: atom_id res chain seq x y z
N MET A 1 5.29 -58.99 29.99
CA MET A 1 6.61 -59.45 30.49
C MET A 1 7.68 -58.71 29.72
N ALA A 2 8.56 -57.99 30.46
CA ALA A 2 9.92 -57.49 30.15
C ALA A 2 10.21 -56.77 28.81
N ALA A 3 11.12 -55.80 28.69
CA ALA A 3 11.78 -54.83 29.57
C ALA A 3 12.63 -53.93 28.62
N GLN A 4 12.70 -52.63 28.92
CA GLN A 4 13.82 -51.67 28.78
C GLN A 4 14.83 -51.82 27.61
N THR A 5 15.18 -50.71 26.92
CA THR A 5 16.40 -49.97 27.29
C THR A 5 16.50 -48.55 26.71
N SER A 6 17.19 -47.73 27.49
CA SER A 6 17.44 -46.28 27.42
C SER A 6 18.48 -45.88 26.37
N GLY A 7 18.43 -44.62 25.92
CA GLY A 7 19.48 -43.98 25.12
C GLY A 7 19.34 -42.46 25.08
N ARG A 8 19.68 -41.81 26.20
CA ARG A 8 19.75 -40.34 26.37
C ARG A 8 21.14 -39.87 25.94
N VAL A 9 21.24 -38.87 25.06
CA VAL A 9 22.52 -38.23 24.70
C VAL A 9 22.47 -36.75 25.11
N ASP A 10 23.27 -36.42 26.11
CA ASP A 10 23.57 -35.06 26.56
C ASP A 10 24.49 -34.35 25.56
N LEU A 11 24.12 -33.14 25.15
CA LEU A 11 24.98 -32.20 24.41
C LEU A 11 25.07 -30.90 25.20
N ALA A 12 26.16 -30.76 25.96
CA ALA A 12 26.54 -29.51 26.62
C ALA A 12 27.10 -28.49 25.62
N PRO A 13 26.95 -27.17 25.87
CA PRO A 13 27.28 -26.12 24.91
C PRO A 13 28.74 -25.64 25.05
N ARG A 14 29.36 -25.22 23.94
CA ARG A 14 30.66 -24.54 23.97
C ARG A 14 30.71 -23.30 23.08
N ARG A 15 31.05 -22.19 23.77
CA ARG A 15 31.91 -21.06 23.38
C ARG A 15 31.30 -19.95 22.51
N GLY A 16 30.88 -18.87 23.17
CA GLY A 16 30.80 -17.52 22.63
C GLY A 16 31.82 -16.61 23.31
N ARG A 17 32.83 -16.17 22.56
CA ARG A 17 34.00 -15.39 22.97
C ARG A 17 33.64 -13.90 23.02
N ALA A 18 33.76 -13.28 24.19
CA ALA A 18 33.63 -11.84 24.36
C ALA A 18 34.88 -11.10 23.84
N ARG A 19 34.71 -10.01 23.07
CA ARG A 19 35.69 -8.92 22.94
C ARG A 19 35.04 -7.60 22.49
N ARG A 20 35.24 -6.58 23.34
CA ARG A 20 35.64 -5.16 23.09
C ARG A 20 34.64 -4.28 22.32
N GLY A 21 34.50 -2.98 22.58
CA GLY A 21 35.20 -2.02 23.45
C GLY A 21 34.29 -0.78 23.59
N ALA A 22 34.27 -0.16 24.76
CA ALA A 22 35.10 1.00 25.12
C ALA A 22 34.54 2.33 24.61
N SER A 23 34.35 3.20 25.60
CA SER A 23 33.66 4.47 25.66
C SER A 23 34.40 5.64 24.98
N ASN A 24 33.58 6.64 24.63
CA ASN A 24 33.89 8.02 24.22
C ASN A 24 34.96 8.71 25.10
N PRO A 25 35.66 9.76 24.62
CA PRO A 25 35.13 11.12 24.86
C PRO A 25 35.50 12.25 23.87
N ALA A 26 34.78 13.36 24.07
CA ALA A 26 35.17 14.77 23.90
C ALA A 26 34.93 15.50 22.56
N ALA A 27 34.12 16.57 22.67
CA ALA A 27 33.99 17.69 21.73
C ALA A 27 35.17 18.68 21.88
N PRO A 28 35.39 19.60 20.91
CA PRO A 28 34.97 20.97 21.19
C PRO A 28 34.45 21.80 19.99
N ARG A 29 33.52 22.69 20.35
CA ARG A 29 33.25 24.09 19.91
C ARG A 29 33.87 24.61 18.60
N GLY A 30 33.01 25.16 17.74
CA GLY A 30 33.39 26.10 16.67
C GLY A 30 32.16 26.78 16.05
N ALA A 31 32.07 28.10 16.22
CA ALA A 31 30.94 28.94 15.86
C ALA A 31 30.89 29.31 14.36
N THR A 32 29.70 29.47 13.77
CA THR A 32 29.13 30.75 13.29
C THR A 32 27.96 30.54 12.31
N PRO A 33 26.92 31.40 12.33
CA PRO A 33 25.73 31.27 11.50
C PRO A 33 25.89 32.05 10.18
N ARG A 34 25.84 31.37 9.03
CA ARG A 34 25.84 32.04 7.72
C ARG A 34 24.45 32.08 7.11
N ARG A 35 23.78 33.19 7.44
CA ARG A 35 23.08 34.12 6.54
C ARG A 35 22.14 33.52 5.48
N ARG A 36 20.85 33.64 5.80
CA ARG A 36 19.70 33.66 4.87
C ARG A 36 20.04 34.35 3.54
N ARG A 37 19.95 33.63 2.43
CA ARG A 37 19.74 34.23 1.11
C ARG A 37 18.24 34.24 0.82
N ARG A 38 17.71 35.45 0.85
CA ARG A 38 16.38 35.87 0.43
C ARG A 38 16.28 35.61 -1.08
N VAL A 39 15.45 34.66 -1.51
CA VAL A 39 15.05 34.54 -2.91
C VAL A 39 13.97 35.59 -3.14
N VAL A 40 14.26 36.53 -4.03
CA VAL A 40 13.33 37.55 -4.51
C VAL A 40 12.48 36.90 -5.59
N ALA A 41 11.17 36.90 -5.41
CA ALA A 41 10.21 36.59 -6.46
C ALA A 41 10.11 37.79 -7.43
N PRO A 42 10.03 37.57 -8.74
CA PRO A 42 9.46 38.57 -9.63
C PRO A 42 7.94 38.45 -9.63
N ALA A 43 7.29 39.58 -9.37
CA ALA A 43 5.86 39.78 -9.43
C ALA A 43 5.39 39.94 -10.89
N SER A 44 4.21 39.38 -11.15
CA SER A 44 3.09 39.90 -11.96
C SER A 44 3.37 40.81 -13.17
N SER A 45 2.90 40.37 -14.33
CA SER A 45 2.42 41.25 -15.39
C SER A 45 1.27 40.57 -16.16
N SER A 46 0.05 41.02 -15.88
CA SER A 46 -1.09 41.10 -16.80
C SER A 46 -1.46 42.61 -16.86
N PRO A 47 -2.31 43.13 -17.77
CA PRO A 47 -3.16 42.48 -18.77
C PRO A 47 -3.10 43.14 -20.17
N SER A 48 -3.77 42.57 -21.16
CA SER A 48 -4.43 43.32 -22.24
C SER A 48 -5.47 42.43 -22.92
N ASP A 49 -6.72 42.86 -22.79
CA ASP A 49 -7.89 42.44 -23.57
C ASP A 49 -7.76 42.91 -25.02
N ASP A 50 -8.24 42.10 -25.97
CA ASP A 50 -9.24 42.52 -26.98
C ASP A 50 -9.53 41.37 -27.96
N GLY A 51 -10.79 41.20 -28.35
CA GLY A 51 -11.14 40.49 -29.58
C GLY A 51 -12.29 39.50 -29.52
N THR A 52 -13.50 40.01 -29.36
CA THR A 52 -14.81 39.37 -29.61
C THR A 52 -14.92 38.72 -30.99
N SER A 53 -15.38 37.46 -31.08
CA SER A 53 -16.51 37.00 -31.92
C SER A 53 -16.52 35.48 -32.17
N GLY A 54 -17.71 34.87 -32.13
CA GLY A 54 -18.01 33.63 -32.85
C GLY A 54 -18.48 32.43 -32.04
N SER A 55 -19.80 32.29 -31.94
CA SER A 55 -20.61 31.08 -31.70
C SER A 55 -19.90 29.74 -31.53
N SER A 56 -20.21 29.05 -30.42
CA SER A 56 -20.69 27.64 -30.34
C SER A 56 -20.44 27.13 -28.92
N GLY A 57 -21.50 26.94 -28.14
CA GLY A 57 -21.35 26.45 -26.78
C GLY A 57 -22.69 26.11 -26.17
N SER A 58 -23.25 24.99 -26.61
CA SER A 58 -24.31 24.26 -25.93
C SER A 58 -24.10 24.31 -24.42
N SER A 59 -24.95 25.06 -23.74
CA SER A 59 -25.07 25.12 -22.29
C SER A 59 -25.35 23.72 -21.78
N SER A 60 -24.31 23.04 -21.32
CA SER A 60 -24.39 21.78 -20.60
C SER A 60 -25.14 22.06 -19.29
N SER A 61 -26.34 21.50 -19.21
CA SER A 61 -27.16 21.45 -18.01
C SER A 61 -26.33 21.02 -16.80
N PRO A 62 -26.56 21.60 -15.62
CA PRO A 62 -25.86 21.18 -14.41
C PRO A 62 -26.15 19.70 -14.18
N SER A 63 -25.08 18.90 -14.11
CA SER A 63 -25.17 17.51 -13.70
C SER A 63 -25.75 17.49 -12.29
N THR A 64 -27.03 17.15 -12.17
CA THR A 64 -27.67 16.82 -10.90
C THR A 64 -27.01 15.56 -10.39
N SER A 65 -25.86 15.70 -9.72
CA SER A 65 -25.23 14.60 -9.00
C SER A 65 -26.23 14.17 -7.93
N ALA A 66 -26.81 12.99 -8.12
CA ALA A 66 -27.70 12.38 -7.13
C ALA A 66 -27.05 12.51 -5.73
N PRO A 67 -27.84 12.84 -4.69
CA PRO A 67 -27.29 12.99 -3.34
C PRO A 67 -26.56 11.72 -2.93
N GLN A 68 -25.26 11.84 -2.64
CA GLN A 68 -24.47 10.74 -2.09
C GLN A 68 -24.98 10.49 -0.68
N THR A 69 -25.72 9.41 -0.49
CA THR A 69 -26.12 8.95 0.85
C THR A 69 -24.91 8.34 1.52
N PHE A 70 -24.28 9.10 2.43
CA PHE A 70 -23.25 8.57 3.31
C PHE A 70 -23.90 7.67 4.36
N VAL A 71 -23.49 6.41 4.40
CA VAL A 71 -23.89 5.47 5.44
C VAL A 71 -22.81 5.51 6.52
N ALA A 72 -23.19 5.86 7.75
CA ALA A 72 -22.31 5.69 8.90
C ALA A 72 -22.14 4.19 9.16
N VAL A 73 -20.90 3.70 9.15
CA VAL A 73 -20.57 2.30 9.41
C VAL A 73 -19.77 2.21 10.70
N ASP A 74 -20.02 1.18 11.50
CA ASP A 74 -19.19 0.86 12.66
C ASP A 74 -17.85 0.28 12.18
N PRO A 75 -16.70 0.94 12.43
CA PRO A 75 -15.40 0.43 12.02
C PRO A 75 -14.96 -0.82 12.81
N ALA A 76 -15.62 -1.16 13.92
CA ALA A 76 -15.35 -2.40 14.65
C ALA A 76 -16.09 -3.61 14.07
N ALA A 77 -17.07 -3.38 13.18
CA ALA A 77 -17.90 -4.43 12.59
C ALA A 77 -17.59 -4.65 11.10
N PRO A 78 -17.65 -5.91 10.62
CA PRO A 78 -17.55 -6.18 9.19
C PRO A 78 -18.75 -5.60 8.45
N HIS A 79 -18.52 -5.04 7.28
CA HIS A 79 -19.57 -4.58 6.37
C HIS A 79 -19.18 -4.88 4.93
N ALA A 80 -20.19 -5.08 4.07
CA ALA A 80 -19.97 -5.36 2.66
C ALA A 80 -20.99 -4.59 1.83
N ASP A 81 -20.54 -4.18 0.64
CA ASP A 81 -21.39 -3.72 -0.44
C ASP A 81 -21.24 -4.73 -1.59
N PRO A 82 -22.14 -5.73 -1.69
CA PRO A 82 -22.07 -6.76 -2.73
C PRO A 82 -22.22 -6.18 -4.14
N ALA A 83 -22.98 -5.09 -4.30
CA ALA A 83 -23.17 -4.44 -5.60
C ALA A 83 -21.88 -3.75 -6.06
N ALA A 84 -21.16 -3.12 -5.14
CA ALA A 84 -19.85 -2.54 -5.41
C ALA A 84 -18.71 -3.56 -5.39
N ARG A 85 -18.97 -4.80 -4.94
CA ARG A 85 -17.98 -5.86 -4.69
C ARG A 85 -16.88 -5.39 -3.72
N VAL A 86 -17.28 -4.74 -2.62
CA VAL A 86 -16.38 -4.22 -1.59
C VAL A 86 -16.71 -4.84 -0.24
N TRP A 87 -15.67 -5.24 0.49
CA TRP A 87 -15.78 -5.75 1.85
C TRP A 87 -14.84 -4.97 2.76
N TYR A 88 -15.33 -4.61 3.94
CA TYR A 88 -14.55 -4.16 5.07
C TYR A 88 -14.59 -5.22 6.15
N VAL A 89 -13.41 -5.70 6.53
CA VAL A 89 -13.26 -6.75 7.54
C VAL A 89 -12.25 -6.26 8.58
N PRO A 90 -12.71 -5.79 9.76
CA PRO A 90 -11.80 -5.39 10.82
C PRO A 90 -11.04 -6.60 11.34
N ASN A 91 -9.82 -6.37 11.85
CA ASN A 91 -8.97 -7.43 12.42
C ASN A 91 -8.78 -8.65 11.50
N PHE A 92 -8.66 -8.40 10.19
CA PHE A 92 -8.54 -9.44 9.17
C PHE A 92 -7.32 -10.36 9.41
N LEU A 93 -6.16 -9.78 9.66
CA LEU A 93 -4.94 -10.51 10.01
C LEU A 93 -4.95 -10.92 11.49
N ALA A 94 -4.36 -12.08 11.79
CA ALA A 94 -4.01 -12.44 13.16
C ALA A 94 -2.96 -11.48 13.72
N ASP A 95 -2.83 -11.39 15.05
CA ASP A 95 -1.97 -10.39 15.71
C ASP A 95 -0.51 -10.47 15.28
N ASP A 96 0.04 -11.68 15.17
CA ASP A 96 1.42 -11.92 14.72
C ASP A 96 1.65 -11.47 13.27
N ALA A 97 0.70 -11.79 12.38
CA ALA A 97 0.71 -11.37 10.99
C ALA A 97 0.56 -9.85 10.86
N ARG A 98 -0.33 -9.23 11.64
CA ARG A 98 -0.50 -7.78 11.71
C ARG A 98 0.81 -7.12 12.15
N ASP A 99 1.45 -7.62 13.20
CA ASP A 99 2.69 -7.07 13.73
C ASP A 99 3.85 -7.21 12.73
N ALA A 100 3.90 -8.32 11.99
CA ALA A 100 4.84 -8.50 10.89
C ALA A 100 4.63 -7.48 9.76
N VAL A 101 3.37 -7.21 9.38
CA VAL A 101 3.04 -6.18 8.38
C VAL A 101 3.42 -4.77 8.90
N ALA A 102 3.13 -4.46 10.16
CA ALA A 102 3.48 -3.18 10.77
C ALA A 102 5.00 -2.97 10.80
N ALA A 103 5.76 -3.98 11.22
CA ALA A 103 7.23 -3.94 11.22
C ALA A 103 7.81 -3.77 9.81
N ALA A 104 7.20 -4.39 8.79
CA ALA A 104 7.60 -4.20 7.40
C ALA A 104 7.33 -2.77 6.91
N CYS A 105 6.18 -2.18 7.27
CA CYS A 105 5.87 -0.79 6.94
C CYS A 105 6.92 0.18 7.49
N VAL A 106 7.35 -0.02 8.74
CA VAL A 106 8.44 0.77 9.36
C VAL A 106 9.75 0.61 8.58
N LYS A 107 10.14 -0.63 8.27
CA LYS A 107 11.39 -0.93 7.54
C LYS A 107 11.39 -0.36 6.11
N LEU A 108 10.25 -0.41 5.43
CA LEU A 108 10.11 0.04 4.05
C LEU A 108 9.97 1.58 3.94
N ARG A 109 9.77 2.29 5.06
CA ARG A 109 9.55 3.73 5.06
C ARG A 109 10.67 4.52 4.38
N SER A 110 11.93 4.09 4.51
CA SER A 110 13.09 4.71 3.83
C SER A 110 13.19 4.36 2.34
N LYS A 111 12.47 3.33 1.90
CA LYS A 111 12.44 2.84 0.51
C LYS A 111 11.25 3.35 -0.29
N LEU A 112 10.30 4.04 0.35
CA LEU A 112 9.16 4.64 -0.33
C LEU A 112 9.65 5.63 -1.40
N ARG A 113 9.07 5.54 -2.60
CA ARG A 113 9.35 6.41 -3.75
C ARG A 113 8.06 6.98 -4.30
N VAL A 114 8.16 8.12 -4.97
CA VAL A 114 7.02 8.71 -5.69
C VAL A 114 6.55 7.70 -6.72
N ASP A 115 5.25 7.47 -6.74
CA ASP A 115 4.62 6.56 -7.66
C ASP A 115 4.04 7.31 -8.86
N HIS A 116 4.17 6.74 -10.06
CA HIS A 116 3.63 7.28 -11.30
C HIS A 116 2.27 6.67 -11.59
N SER A 117 1.33 6.83 -10.65
CA SER A 117 -0.04 6.37 -10.80
C SER A 117 -1.03 7.54 -10.83
N VAL A 118 -2.32 7.22 -10.93
CA VAL A 118 -3.42 8.19 -10.80
C VAL A 118 -3.49 8.88 -9.42
N ALA A 119 -2.61 8.50 -8.49
CA ALA A 119 -2.54 9.07 -7.15
C ALA A 119 -1.64 10.30 -7.09
N VAL A 120 -2.19 11.39 -6.57
CA VAL A 120 -1.43 12.60 -6.26
C VAL A 120 -0.74 12.41 -4.91
N GLY A 121 0.57 12.66 -4.87
CA GLY A 121 1.37 12.69 -3.64
C GLY A 121 1.51 11.33 -2.93
N ARG A 122 1.21 10.21 -3.58
CA ARG A 122 1.40 8.87 -3.03
C ARG A 122 2.88 8.46 -3.12
N LEU A 123 3.37 7.83 -2.07
CA LEU A 123 4.63 7.09 -2.11
C LEU A 123 4.37 5.58 -1.99
N SER A 124 5.22 4.77 -2.60
CA SER A 124 5.07 3.31 -2.57
C SER A 124 6.40 2.56 -2.50
N ALA A 125 6.36 1.35 -1.97
CA ALA A 125 7.44 0.36 -2.04
C ALA A 125 6.86 -1.05 -2.06
N ALA A 126 7.50 -1.98 -2.76
CA ALA A 126 7.16 -3.39 -2.70
C ALA A 126 7.75 -4.06 -1.45
N ALA A 127 6.95 -4.88 -0.79
CA ALA A 127 7.42 -5.82 0.20
C ALA A 127 8.17 -6.97 -0.50
N PRO A 128 9.39 -7.34 -0.06
CA PRO A 128 10.09 -8.50 -0.62
C PRO A 128 9.26 -9.78 -0.47
N VAL A 129 9.30 -10.67 -1.46
CA VAL A 129 8.60 -11.97 -1.43
C VAL A 129 9.07 -12.86 -0.27
N THR A 130 10.30 -12.67 0.21
CA THR A 130 10.88 -13.36 1.36
C THR A 130 10.52 -12.72 2.71
N SER A 131 9.75 -11.62 2.72
CA SER A 131 9.41 -10.89 3.94
C SER A 131 8.23 -11.52 4.68
N ALA A 132 8.21 -11.36 6.01
CA ALA A 132 7.10 -11.80 6.84
C ALA A 132 5.76 -11.10 6.48
N ALA A 133 5.82 -9.85 5.98
CA ALA A 133 4.62 -9.16 5.51
C ALA A 133 4.04 -9.81 4.24
N TYR A 134 4.88 -10.25 3.30
CA TYR A 134 4.42 -11.03 2.16
C TYR A 134 3.81 -12.36 2.62
N ALA A 135 4.50 -13.07 3.51
CA ALA A 135 4.03 -14.34 4.08
C ALA A 135 2.68 -14.20 4.80
N ALA A 136 2.42 -13.06 5.46
CA ALA A 136 1.13 -12.79 6.13
C ALA A 136 -0.05 -12.89 5.16
N PHE A 137 0.07 -12.32 3.96
CA PHE A 137 -1.00 -12.36 2.93
C PHE A 137 -1.05 -13.68 2.15
N ALA A 138 0.05 -14.43 2.09
CA ALA A 138 0.11 -15.76 1.49
C ALA A 138 -0.26 -16.89 2.47
N SER A 139 -0.51 -16.56 3.74
CA SER A 139 -0.73 -17.55 4.80
C SER A 139 -2.07 -18.29 4.64
N ALA A 140 -2.10 -19.55 5.07
CA ALA A 140 -3.34 -20.35 5.04
C ALA A 140 -4.50 -19.68 5.80
N PRO A 141 -4.32 -19.09 7.00
CA PRO A 141 -5.41 -18.39 7.68
C PRO A 141 -5.98 -17.20 6.89
N ALA A 142 -5.12 -16.38 6.27
CA ALA A 142 -5.56 -15.23 5.47
C ALA A 142 -6.32 -15.70 4.21
N LEU A 143 -5.79 -16.71 3.51
CA LEU A 143 -6.42 -17.28 2.33
C LEU A 143 -7.76 -17.94 2.67
N SER A 144 -7.85 -18.72 3.75
CA SER A 144 -9.11 -19.33 4.18
C SER A 144 -10.20 -18.29 4.47
N LYS A 145 -9.86 -17.20 5.17
CA LYS A 145 -10.81 -16.10 5.40
C LYS A 145 -11.27 -15.46 4.08
N LEU A 146 -10.34 -15.18 3.15
CA LEU A 146 -10.69 -14.62 1.85
C LEU A 146 -11.60 -15.55 1.05
N ARG A 147 -11.27 -16.84 0.96
CA ARG A 147 -12.07 -17.85 0.25
C ARG A 147 -13.48 -17.92 0.80
N GLN A 148 -13.63 -17.92 2.12
CA GLN A 148 -14.94 -17.89 2.77
C GLN A 148 -15.73 -16.61 2.42
N LEU A 149 -15.10 -15.44 2.51
CA LEU A 149 -15.76 -14.15 2.23
C LEU A 149 -16.19 -14.00 0.76
N THR A 150 -15.44 -14.62 -0.14
CA THR A 150 -15.57 -14.45 -1.59
C THR A 150 -16.25 -15.62 -2.29
N SER A 151 -16.46 -16.73 -1.58
CA SER A 151 -16.91 -18.02 -2.12
C SER A 151 -16.04 -18.55 -3.27
N CYS A 152 -14.76 -18.16 -3.33
CA CYS A 152 -13.82 -18.57 -4.37
C CYS A 152 -12.68 -19.40 -3.75
N GLU A 153 -12.81 -20.72 -3.79
CA GLU A 153 -11.89 -21.69 -3.14
C GLU A 153 -10.47 -21.69 -3.73
N SER A 154 -10.35 -21.30 -5.00
CA SER A 154 -9.14 -21.29 -5.81
C SER A 154 -8.30 -20.01 -5.66
N LEU A 155 -8.71 -19.06 -4.79
CA LEU A 155 -7.95 -17.82 -4.57
C LEU A 155 -6.54 -18.09 -4.07
N ALA A 156 -5.60 -17.36 -4.66
CA ALA A 156 -4.20 -17.28 -4.26
C ALA A 156 -3.70 -15.84 -4.36
N LEU A 157 -2.61 -15.55 -3.65
CA LEU A 157 -1.89 -14.29 -3.82
C LEU A 157 -1.30 -14.26 -5.25
N GLY A 158 -1.54 -13.17 -5.97
CA GLY A 158 -1.01 -12.95 -7.31
C GLY A 158 0.47 -12.58 -7.30
N ASP A 159 1.07 -12.63 -8.48
CA ASP A 159 2.45 -12.21 -8.73
C ASP A 159 2.68 -10.69 -8.65
N TYR A 160 1.62 -9.88 -8.64
CA TYR A 160 1.75 -8.45 -8.41
C TYR A 160 2.25 -8.21 -6.99
N PRO A 161 3.28 -7.37 -6.78
CA PRO A 161 3.89 -7.21 -5.46
C PRO A 161 2.88 -6.77 -4.38
N VAL A 162 3.07 -7.30 -3.17
CA VAL A 162 2.45 -6.71 -1.98
C VAL A 162 3.08 -5.32 -1.78
N GLU A 163 2.27 -4.28 -1.89
CA GLU A 163 2.73 -2.90 -1.99
C GLU A 163 2.37 -2.13 -0.71
N VAL A 164 3.38 -1.51 -0.08
CA VAL A 164 3.17 -0.54 0.99
C VAL A 164 3.03 0.84 0.37
N ARG A 165 1.89 1.48 0.60
CA ARG A 165 1.53 2.81 0.09
C ARG A 165 1.43 3.79 1.25
N LEU A 166 2.04 4.95 1.12
CA LEU A 166 1.94 6.07 2.05
C LEU A 166 1.23 7.24 1.38
N TYR A 167 0.15 7.69 2.02
CA TYR A 167 -0.58 8.91 1.67
C TYR A 167 -0.32 9.94 2.77
N ARG A 168 0.26 11.08 2.40
CA ARG A 168 0.48 12.23 3.29
C ARG A 168 -0.73 13.16 3.22
N VAL A 169 -0.74 14.20 4.07
CA VAL A 169 -1.68 15.31 3.95
C VAL A 169 -1.66 15.84 2.51
N GLY A 170 -2.86 16.01 1.94
CA GLY A 170 -3.06 16.44 0.55
C GLY A 170 -3.01 15.32 -0.50
N SER A 171 -2.49 14.12 -0.19
CA SER A 171 -2.50 13.00 -1.15
C SER A 171 -3.94 12.59 -1.47
N SER A 172 -4.23 12.28 -2.74
CA SER A 172 -5.59 11.92 -3.19
C SER A 172 -5.59 11.05 -4.43
N MET A 173 -6.74 10.46 -4.73
CA MET A 173 -7.05 9.75 -5.97
C MET A 173 -8.50 10.02 -6.33
N GLY A 174 -8.77 10.38 -7.58
CA GLY A 174 -10.13 10.44 -8.11
C GLY A 174 -10.81 9.07 -8.13
N TRP A 175 -12.10 9.04 -8.46
CA TRP A 175 -12.79 7.78 -8.72
C TRP A 175 -12.16 7.05 -9.90
N HIS A 176 -11.71 5.82 -9.67
CA HIS A 176 -11.09 4.99 -10.70
C HIS A 176 -11.35 3.51 -10.41
N THR A 177 -11.06 2.68 -11.40
CA THR A 177 -10.94 1.22 -11.25
C THR A 177 -9.47 0.85 -11.31
N ASP A 178 -9.09 -0.23 -10.64
CA ASP A 178 -7.74 -0.79 -10.82
C ASP A 178 -7.54 -1.28 -12.26
N VAL A 179 -6.31 -1.21 -12.75
CA VAL A 179 -5.91 -1.78 -14.04
C VAL A 179 -6.08 -3.30 -13.98
N ARG A 180 -6.73 -3.90 -14.98
CA ARG A 180 -6.82 -5.36 -15.11
C ARG A 180 -5.43 -5.92 -15.41
N LEU A 181 -4.88 -6.70 -14.47
CA LEU A 181 -3.53 -7.25 -14.60
C LEU A 181 -3.53 -8.73 -15.03
N TYR A 182 -4.66 -9.41 -14.87
CA TYR A 182 -4.80 -10.84 -15.10
C TYR A 182 -6.01 -11.20 -15.98
N ASP A 183 -5.99 -12.39 -16.54
CA ASP A 183 -7.11 -13.04 -17.22
C ASP A 183 -7.29 -14.50 -16.75
N PRO A 184 -8.37 -14.88 -16.03
CA PRO A 184 -9.43 -14.00 -15.56
C PRO A 184 -8.91 -12.89 -14.64
N PRO A 185 -9.65 -11.78 -14.54
CA PRO A 185 -9.23 -10.60 -13.79
C PRO A 185 -9.04 -10.89 -12.30
N GLN A 186 -8.20 -10.09 -11.66
CA GLN A 186 -8.03 -10.17 -10.22
C GLN A 186 -9.36 -9.98 -9.45
N TYR A 187 -9.43 -10.54 -8.25
CA TYR A 187 -10.65 -10.46 -7.44
C TYR A 187 -11.01 -9.00 -7.13
N ALA A 188 -12.32 -8.70 -7.11
CA ALA A 188 -12.89 -7.35 -7.02
C ALA A 188 -12.61 -6.41 -8.23
N GLU A 189 -12.33 -6.96 -9.42
CA GLU A 189 -12.28 -6.15 -10.64
C GLU A 189 -13.56 -5.33 -10.85
N GLY A 190 -13.39 -4.09 -11.33
CA GLY A 190 -14.48 -3.16 -11.61
C GLY A 190 -14.95 -2.38 -10.39
N ALA A 191 -14.52 -2.75 -9.17
CA ALA A 191 -14.80 -1.98 -7.97
C ALA A 191 -14.19 -0.58 -8.07
N ARG A 192 -15.05 0.44 -8.12
CA ARG A 192 -14.63 1.83 -8.18
C ARG A 192 -14.23 2.28 -6.78
N HIS A 193 -13.08 2.91 -6.67
CA HIS A 193 -12.63 3.47 -5.41
C HIS A 193 -11.93 4.82 -5.63
N ARG A 194 -11.78 5.57 -4.54
CA ARG A 194 -11.08 6.85 -4.50
C ARG A 194 -10.34 6.99 -3.18
N VAL A 195 -9.35 7.87 -3.15
CA VAL A 195 -8.69 8.29 -1.91
C VAL A 195 -8.98 9.77 -1.73
N VAL A 196 -9.76 10.08 -0.70
CA VAL A 196 -10.03 11.46 -0.29
C VAL A 196 -8.85 12.00 0.50
N SER A 197 -8.47 13.26 0.25
CA SER A 197 -7.39 13.94 0.96
C SER A 197 -7.66 13.95 2.46
N GLY A 198 -6.67 13.50 3.22
CA GLY A 198 -6.63 13.74 4.67
C GLY A 198 -6.20 15.19 4.96
N SER A 199 -6.81 15.79 5.98
CA SER A 199 -6.38 17.09 6.53
C SER A 199 -5.24 16.95 7.54
N GLU A 200 -5.09 15.77 8.16
CA GLU A 200 -4.11 15.52 9.22
C GLU A 200 -3.49 14.12 9.09
N GLY A 201 -2.26 13.99 9.63
CA GLY A 201 -1.55 12.73 9.74
C GLY A 201 -1.09 12.12 8.41
N GLU A 202 -0.75 10.83 8.47
CA GLU A 202 -0.42 10.02 7.31
C GLU A 202 -1.20 8.72 7.35
N ARG A 203 -1.56 8.19 6.18
CA ARG A 203 -2.22 6.90 6.04
C ARG A 203 -1.29 5.92 5.33
N THR A 204 -1.01 4.80 5.98
CA THR A 204 -0.31 3.67 5.36
C THR A 204 -1.34 2.62 4.95
N ILE A 205 -1.29 2.17 3.70
CA ILE A 205 -2.12 1.09 3.15
C ILE A 205 -1.20 0.02 2.62
N VAL A 206 -1.50 -1.25 2.91
CA VAL A 206 -0.82 -2.38 2.26
C VAL A 206 -1.78 -3.00 1.26
N LYS A 207 -1.42 -2.95 -0.02
CA LYS A 207 -2.19 -3.56 -1.10
C LYS A 207 -1.61 -4.93 -1.41
N ALA A 208 -2.45 -5.95 -1.35
CA ALA A 208 -2.19 -7.28 -1.87
C ALA A 208 -3.25 -7.61 -2.91
N LEU A 209 -2.87 -8.36 -3.93
CA LEU A 209 -3.72 -8.58 -5.10
C LEU A 209 -3.89 -10.09 -5.26
N PHE A 210 -5.14 -10.55 -5.26
CA PHE A 210 -5.48 -11.97 -5.24
C PHE A 210 -6.12 -12.35 -6.56
N VAL A 211 -5.81 -13.55 -7.03
CA VAL A 211 -6.26 -14.11 -8.30
C VAL A 211 -6.79 -15.51 -8.09
N GLU A 212 -7.70 -15.93 -8.96
CA GLU A 212 -8.07 -17.33 -9.07
C GLU A 212 -6.91 -18.11 -9.68
N ARG A 213 -6.37 -19.10 -8.96
CA ARG A 213 -5.11 -19.76 -9.35
C ARG A 213 -5.25 -20.58 -10.63
N ALA A 214 -6.41 -21.14 -10.91
CA ALA A 214 -6.64 -21.97 -12.08
C ALA A 214 -6.84 -21.09 -13.32
N GLY A 215 -6.00 -21.27 -14.34
CA GLY A 215 -6.18 -20.62 -15.65
C GLY A 215 -5.84 -19.14 -15.74
N CYS A 216 -5.22 -18.56 -14.69
CA CYS A 216 -4.87 -17.15 -14.68
C CYS A 216 -3.59 -16.84 -15.48
N ALA A 217 -3.74 -16.02 -16.52
CA ALA A 217 -2.67 -15.49 -17.35
C ALA A 217 -2.40 -14.02 -17.00
N LYS A 218 -1.14 -13.59 -17.14
CA LYS A 218 -0.76 -12.18 -17.04
C LYS A 218 -1.13 -11.47 -18.33
N THR A 219 -1.74 -10.30 -18.21
CA THR A 219 -2.03 -9.42 -19.35
C THR A 219 -0.78 -8.64 -19.78
N GLU A 220 -0.83 -7.98 -20.95
CA GLU A 220 0.21 -7.03 -21.37
C GLU A 220 0.42 -5.90 -20.35
N ALA A 221 -0.68 -5.37 -19.81
CA ALA A 221 -0.67 -4.35 -18.77
C ALA A 221 0.09 -4.79 -17.49
N PHE A 222 0.15 -6.10 -17.19
CA PHE A 222 1.00 -6.58 -16.10
C PHE A 222 2.47 -6.25 -16.35
N GLY A 223 2.97 -6.49 -17.57
CA GLY A 223 4.34 -6.18 -17.95
C GLY A 223 4.63 -4.69 -17.83
N GLU A 224 3.79 -3.86 -18.44
CA GLU A 224 3.93 -2.40 -18.45
C GLU A 224 3.97 -1.81 -17.03
N VAL A 225 3.03 -2.21 -16.17
CA VAL A 225 2.98 -1.73 -14.78
C VAL A 225 4.22 -2.19 -14.01
N MET A 226 4.69 -3.42 -14.25
CA MET A 226 5.88 -3.91 -13.57
C MET A 226 7.16 -3.19 -14.02
N GLU A 227 7.26 -2.75 -15.27
CA GLU A 227 8.39 -1.97 -15.79
C GLU A 227 8.41 -0.52 -15.29
N GLN A 228 7.22 0.07 -15.13
CA GLN A 228 7.06 1.44 -14.65
C GLN A 228 7.09 1.55 -13.12
N ALA A 229 7.05 0.41 -12.42
CA ALA A 229 6.98 0.37 -10.97
C ALA A 229 8.13 1.14 -10.30
N PRO A 230 7.83 2.09 -9.39
CA PRO A 230 8.83 3.02 -8.84
C PRO A 230 9.86 2.34 -7.93
N TRP A 231 9.59 1.11 -7.48
CA TRP A 231 10.51 0.30 -6.66
C TRP A 231 11.43 -0.61 -7.46
N ARG A 232 11.38 -0.60 -8.80
CA ARG A 232 12.37 -1.27 -9.66
C ARG A 232 13.60 -0.41 -9.97
N ARG A 233 13.51 0.91 -9.77
CA ARG A 233 14.53 1.89 -10.14
C ARG A 233 15.37 2.33 -8.95
#